data_AF-A0A6M1T3C8-F1
#
_entry.id   AF-A0A6M1T3C8-F1
#
_cell.length_a   1.000
_cell.length_b   1.000
_cell.length_c   1.000
_cell.angle_alpha   90.00
_cell.angle_beta   90.00
_cell.angle_gamma   90.00
#
_symmetry.space_group_name_H-M   'P 1'
#
loop_
_entity.id
_entity.type
_entity.pdbx_description
1 polymer ?
#
loop_
_entity_poly.entity_id
_entity_poly.type
_entity_poly.pdbx_seq_one_letter_code
_entity_poly.pdbx_strand_id
1 'polypeptide(L)'
;MKKIIAEKTGFILGYMLLMIPTYILPYFGSNSVLMGSATSGLNPGFWVHLLCLAGLIYIAKQRTINLNKDYLYIFPVIATFFDLTPVLSSIPLVPTVMHILTLILGIALEETTNVAAESAPVTD
;
A
#
# COMPACT_ATOMS: atom_id res chain seq x y z
N MET A 1 -1.75 -1.68 -17.85
CA MET A 1 -1.57 -1.38 -16.42
C MET A 1 -0.86 -2.49 -15.65
N LYS A 2 -1.34 -3.75 -15.66
CA LYS A 2 -0.66 -4.88 -14.97
C LYS A 2 0.84 -4.95 -15.25
N LYS A 3 1.25 -4.80 -16.51
CA LYS A 3 2.67 -4.86 -16.92
C LYS A 3 3.54 -3.74 -16.31
N ILE A 4 3.00 -2.53 -16.17
CA ILE A 4 3.74 -1.38 -15.61
C ILE A 4 3.90 -1.55 -14.09
N ILE A 5 2.84 -1.97 -13.39
CA ILE A 5 2.86 -2.21 -11.94
C ILE A 5 3.69 -3.45 -11.59
N ALA A 6 3.85 -4.39 -12.53
CA ALA A 6 4.68 -5.56 -12.37
C ALA A 6 6.17 -5.22 -12.30
N GLU A 7 6.61 -4.19 -13.05
CA GLU A 7 8.00 -3.76 -13.03
C GLU A 7 8.34 -3.01 -11.73
N LYS A 8 9.55 -3.26 -11.21
CA LYS A 8 10.08 -2.66 -9.98
C LYS A 8 9.85 -1.14 -9.92
N THR A 9 10.17 -0.44 -11.01
CA THR A 9 10.01 1.02 -11.11
C THR A 9 8.55 1.45 -11.04
N GLY A 10 7.65 0.77 -11.76
CA GLY A 10 6.23 1.13 -11.77
C GLY A 10 5.53 0.78 -10.45
N PHE A 11 5.96 -0.28 -9.77
CA PHE A 11 5.54 -0.58 -8.40
C PHE A 11 5.92 0.57 -7.46
N ILE A 12 7.20 0.98 -7.42
CA ILE A 12 7.70 2.03 -6.52
C ILE A 12 6.99 3.36 -6.80
N LEU A 13 6.97 3.81 -8.05
CA LEU A 13 6.39 5.09 -8.42
C LEU A 13 4.88 5.12 -8.18
N GLY A 14 4.16 4.07 -8.59
CA GLY A 14 2.71 3.99 -8.37
C GLY A 14 2.35 3.95 -6.89
N TYR A 15 3.13 3.21 -6.09
CA TYR A 15 2.91 3.12 -4.66
C TYR A 15 3.20 4.47 -3.96
N MET A 16 4.33 5.11 -4.25
CA MET A 16 4.65 6.43 -3.67
C MET A 16 3.63 7.50 -4.07
N LEU A 17 3.16 7.49 -5.33
CA LEU A 17 2.17 8.44 -5.82
C LEU A 17 0.85 8.36 -5.03
N LEU A 18 0.40 7.15 -4.67
CA LEU A 18 -0.81 6.96 -3.87
C LEU A 18 -0.58 7.13 -2.36
N MET A 19 0.64 6.88 -1.89
CA MET A 19 1.04 7.00 -0.48
C MET A 19 1.19 8.46 -0.04
N ILE A 20 1.64 9.37 -0.92
CA ILE A 20 1.76 10.80 -0.56
C ILE A 20 0.41 11.41 -0.13
N PRO A 21 -0.69 11.24 -0.91
CA PRO A 21 -2.01 11.68 -0.48
C PRO A 21 -2.45 11.11 0.87
N THR A 22 -2.15 9.85 1.20
CA THR A 22 -2.58 9.25 2.49
C THR A 22 -1.90 9.88 3.69
N TYR A 23 -0.80 10.61 3.52
CA TYR A 23 -0.21 11.42 4.59
C TYR A 23 -0.77 12.83 4.68
N ILE A 24 -1.24 13.39 3.57
CA ILE A 24 -1.71 14.78 3.51
C ILE A 24 -3.19 14.86 3.91
N LEU A 25 -4.02 13.96 3.38
CA LEU A 25 -5.46 13.95 3.60
C LEU A 25 -5.86 13.84 5.08
N PRO A 26 -5.14 13.10 5.96
CA PRO A 26 -5.42 13.06 7.40
C PRO A 26 -5.52 14.40 8.09
N TYR A 27 -4.68 15.37 7.70
CA TYR A 27 -4.68 16.71 8.30
C TYR A 27 -5.96 17.49 8.02
N PHE A 28 -6.75 17.05 7.04
CA PHE A 28 -8.07 17.59 6.72
C PHE A 28 -9.22 16.76 7.32
N GLY A 29 -8.93 15.85 8.24
CA GLY A 29 -9.95 15.03 8.92
C GLY A 29 -10.52 13.89 8.07
N SER A 30 -9.82 13.44 7.03
CA SER A 30 -10.25 12.35 6.15
C SER A 30 -10.14 10.95 6.76
N ASN A 31 -9.57 10.81 7.96
CA ASN A 31 -9.34 9.53 8.63
C ASN A 31 -10.63 8.84 9.09
N SER A 32 -11.75 9.56 9.11
CA SER A 32 -13.01 9.03 9.62
C SER A 32 -14.21 9.67 8.97
N VAL A 33 -15.21 8.83 8.68
CA VAL A 33 -16.55 9.27 8.28
C VAL A 33 -17.22 10.08 9.41
N LEU A 34 -16.93 9.76 10.67
CA LEU A 34 -17.57 10.36 11.85
C LEU A 34 -16.91 11.67 12.28
N MET A 35 -15.59 11.78 12.16
CA MET A 35 -14.86 12.95 12.68
C MET A 35 -14.89 14.15 11.73
N GLY A 36 -15.11 13.93 10.42
CA GLY A 36 -15.29 15.00 9.44
C GLY A 36 -16.75 15.36 9.11
N SER A 37 -17.73 14.62 9.65
CA SER A 37 -19.16 14.83 9.35
C SER A 37 -19.88 15.77 10.32
N ALA A 38 -19.15 16.39 11.26
CA ALA A 38 -19.72 17.36 12.21
C ALA A 38 -20.39 18.58 11.55
N THR A 39 -20.19 18.80 10.25
CA THR A 39 -20.77 19.94 9.51
C THR A 39 -21.56 19.56 8.24
N SER A 40 -21.42 18.36 7.68
CA SER A 40 -22.13 17.93 6.46
C SER A 40 -21.99 16.41 6.31
N GLY A 41 -23.09 15.67 6.18
CA GLY A 41 -23.16 14.20 6.30
C GLY A 41 -22.32 13.35 5.31
N LEU A 42 -21.49 13.94 4.46
CA LEU A 42 -20.53 13.26 3.61
C LEU A 42 -19.18 13.99 3.65
N ASN A 43 -18.13 13.30 4.09
CA ASN A 43 -16.75 13.80 4.03
C ASN A 43 -16.11 13.34 2.69
N PRO A 44 -16.06 14.16 1.63
CA PRO A 44 -15.45 13.77 0.36
C PRO A 44 -13.96 13.41 0.52
N GLY A 45 -13.26 14.03 1.47
CA GLY A 45 -11.87 13.70 1.79
C GLY A 45 -11.69 12.27 2.25
N PHE A 46 -12.64 11.73 3.05
CA PHE A 46 -12.62 10.34 3.47
C PHE A 46 -12.65 9.38 2.27
N TRP A 47 -13.49 9.64 1.28
CA TRP A 47 -13.61 8.78 0.10
C TRP A 47 -12.35 8.80 -0.77
N VAL A 48 -11.74 9.98 -0.95
CA VAL A 48 -10.46 10.08 -1.67
C VAL A 48 -9.36 9.34 -0.90
N HIS A 49 -9.30 9.49 0.43
CA HIS A 49 -8.35 8.77 1.27
C HIS A 49 -8.54 7.25 1.17
N LEU A 50 -9.79 6.78 1.29
CA LEU A 50 -10.14 5.36 1.14
C LEU A 50 -9.73 4.82 -0.23
N LEU A 51 -9.93 5.58 -1.31
CA LEU A 51 -9.50 5.19 -2.66
C LEU A 51 -7.98 5.07 -2.78
N CYS A 52 -7.22 5.99 -2.17
CA CYS A 52 -5.76 5.89 -2.12
C CYS A 52 -5.31 4.64 -1.38
N LEU A 53 -5.86 4.35 -0.20
CA LEU A 53 -5.57 3.16 0.60
C LEU A 53 -5.92 1.87 -0.16
N ALA A 54 -7.10 1.81 -0.77
CA ALA A 54 -7.51 0.69 -1.61
C ALA A 54 -6.58 0.50 -2.82
N GLY A 55 -6.12 1.59 -3.44
CA GLY A 55 -5.15 1.57 -4.52
C GLY A 55 -3.78 1.04 -4.09
N LEU A 56 -3.29 1.42 -2.89
CA LEU A 56 -2.04 0.87 -2.32
C LEU A 56 -2.13 -0.63 -2.09
N ILE A 57 -3.25 -1.12 -1.54
CA ILE A 57 -3.51 -2.55 -1.38
C ILE A 57 -3.55 -3.24 -2.75
N TYR A 58 -4.21 -2.65 -3.75
CA TYR A 58 -4.29 -3.21 -5.09
C TYR A 58 -2.90 -3.33 -5.74
N ILE A 59 -2.08 -2.28 -5.68
CA ILE A 59 -0.71 -2.28 -6.21
C ILE A 59 0.12 -3.36 -5.52
N ALA A 60 0.07 -3.45 -4.18
CA ALA A 60 0.78 -4.48 -3.43
C ALA A 60 0.32 -5.88 -3.83
N LYS A 61 -0.99 -6.11 -3.98
CA LYS A 61 -1.55 -7.40 -4.42
C LYS A 61 -1.12 -7.80 -5.83
N GLN A 62 -1.05 -6.85 -6.77
CA GLN A 62 -0.53 -7.18 -8.11
C GLN A 62 0.94 -7.59 -8.04
N ARG A 63 1.73 -6.93 -7.20
CA ARG A 63 3.15 -7.27 -7.00
C ARG A 63 3.32 -8.65 -6.35
N THR A 64 2.52 -9.01 -5.36
CA THR A 64 2.61 -10.32 -4.70
C THR A 64 2.30 -11.49 -5.61
N ILE A 65 1.30 -11.33 -6.49
CA ILE A 65 0.92 -12.36 -7.47
C ILE A 65 2.12 -12.67 -8.39
N ASN A 66 2.84 -11.63 -8.82
CA ASN A 66 4.01 -11.83 -9.68
C ASN A 66 5.19 -12.49 -8.94
N LEU A 67 5.26 -12.34 -7.63
CA LEU A 67 6.34 -12.91 -6.79
C LEU A 67 5.97 -14.26 -6.17
N ASN A 68 4.72 -14.76 -6.33
CA ASN A 68 4.19 -15.91 -5.59
C ASN A 68 4.33 -15.77 -4.05
N LYS A 69 4.12 -14.56 -3.53
CA LYS A 69 4.26 -14.23 -2.09
C LYS A 69 3.01 -13.54 -1.58
N ASP A 70 1.94 -14.29 -1.37
CA ASP A 70 0.60 -13.76 -1.08
C ASP A 70 0.49 -12.97 0.24
N TYR A 71 1.49 -12.97 1.11
CA TYR A 71 1.41 -12.28 2.42
C TYR A 71 1.76 -10.78 2.38
N LEU A 72 2.43 -10.28 1.32
CA LEU A 72 2.95 -8.91 1.33
C LEU A 72 1.87 -7.82 1.31
N TYR A 73 0.69 -8.12 0.74
CA TYR A 73 -0.41 -7.14 0.71
C TYR A 73 -1.07 -6.95 2.09
N ILE A 74 -0.73 -7.78 3.09
CA ILE A 74 -1.24 -7.64 4.46
C ILE A 74 -0.71 -6.35 5.11
N PHE A 75 0.52 -5.94 4.81
CA PHE A 75 1.11 -4.71 5.36
C PHE A 75 0.27 -3.46 5.06
N PRO A 76 -0.08 -3.12 3.80
CA PRO A 76 -0.93 -1.95 3.53
C PRO A 76 -2.37 -2.13 4.04
N VAL A 77 -2.85 -3.36 4.22
CA VAL A 77 -4.15 -3.62 4.88
C VAL A 77 -4.08 -3.21 6.35
N ILE A 78 -3.03 -3.59 7.08
CA ILE A 78 -2.82 -3.15 8.47
C ILE A 78 -2.69 -1.63 8.54
N ALA A 79 -1.93 -1.01 7.63
CA ALA A 79 -1.82 0.44 7.54
C ALA A 79 -3.19 1.12 7.40
N THR A 80 -4.05 0.58 6.52
CA THR A 80 -5.42 1.06 6.30
C THR A 80 -6.26 1.04 7.58
N PHE A 81 -6.15 -0.01 8.40
CA PHE A 81 -6.87 -0.06 9.68
C PHE A 81 -6.38 1.02 10.66
N PHE A 82 -5.08 1.29 10.71
CA PHE A 82 -4.54 2.34 11.55
C PHE A 82 -4.95 3.74 11.06
N ASP A 83 -4.89 3.99 9.75
CA ASP A 83 -5.23 5.28 9.14
C ASP A 83 -6.72 5.63 9.26
N LEU A 84 -7.61 4.64 9.16
CA LEU A 84 -9.06 4.87 9.19
C LEU A 84 -9.69 4.75 10.58
N THR A 85 -8.92 4.37 11.59
CA THR A 85 -9.40 4.28 12.97
C THR A 85 -9.05 5.59 13.70
N PRO A 86 -10.02 6.40 14.16
CA PRO A 86 -9.76 7.73 14.73
C PRO A 86 -8.65 7.77 15.78
N VAL A 87 -8.69 6.83 16.73
CA VAL A 87 -7.71 6.75 17.83
C VAL A 87 -6.33 6.30 17.33
N LEU A 88 -6.28 5.30 16.45
CA LEU A 88 -5.01 4.76 15.95
C LEU A 88 -4.35 5.69 14.93
N SER A 89 -5.15 6.45 14.17
CA SER A 89 -4.67 7.41 13.17
C SER A 89 -3.88 8.58 13.76
N SER A 90 -3.94 8.76 15.09
CA SER A 90 -3.10 9.71 15.82
C SER A 90 -1.63 9.28 15.90
N ILE A 91 -1.32 8.02 15.56
CA ILE A 91 0.04 7.45 15.57
C ILE A 91 0.46 7.14 14.12
N PRO A 92 0.98 8.13 13.36
CA PRO A 92 1.28 7.97 11.93
C PRO A 92 2.49 7.04 11.66
N LEU A 93 3.24 6.68 12.70
CA LEU A 93 4.42 5.83 12.57
C LEU A 93 4.08 4.41 12.12
N VAL A 94 2.97 3.82 12.61
CA VAL A 94 2.61 2.44 12.29
C VAL A 94 2.25 2.27 10.79
N PRO A 95 1.32 3.06 10.23
CA PRO A 95 1.05 3.06 8.78
C PRO A 95 2.33 3.26 7.95
N THR A 96 3.20 4.18 8.40
CA THR A 96 4.46 4.47 7.71
C THR A 96 5.39 3.27 7.64
N VAL A 97 5.62 2.59 8.77
CA VAL A 97 6.45 1.38 8.81
C VAL A 97 5.83 0.29 7.92
N MET A 98 4.52 0.10 7.96
CA MET A 98 3.85 -0.89 7.12
C MET A 98 4.02 -0.60 5.62
N HIS A 99 3.86 0.64 5.19
CA HIS A 99 4.08 1.04 3.80
C HIS A 99 5.53 0.87 3.36
N ILE A 100 6.50 1.24 4.21
CA ILE A 100 7.93 1.06 3.95
C ILE A 100 8.28 -0.43 3.84
N LEU A 101 7.77 -1.27 4.76
CA LEU A 101 7.97 -2.73 4.70
C LEU A 101 7.42 -3.31 3.40
N THR A 102 6.25 -2.83 2.95
CA THR A 102 5.66 -3.24 1.67
C THR A 102 6.60 -2.92 0.50
N LEU A 103 7.17 -1.72 0.47
CA LEU A 103 8.11 -1.30 -0.57
C LEU A 103 9.40 -2.14 -0.55
N ILE A 104 10.05 -2.25 0.62
CA ILE A 104 11.32 -2.95 0.76
C ILE A 104 11.16 -4.43 0.41
N LEU A 105 10.19 -5.12 1.01
CA LEU A 105 9.97 -6.54 0.76
C LEU A 105 9.51 -6.79 -0.67
N GLY A 106 8.67 -5.90 -1.22
CA GLY A 106 8.20 -5.98 -2.60
C GLY A 106 9.33 -5.86 -3.63
N ILE A 107 10.45 -5.24 -3.26
CA ILE A 107 11.66 -5.13 -4.06
C ILE A 107 12.60 -6.30 -3.79
N ALA A 108 12.94 -6.55 -2.52
CA ALA A 108 13.96 -7.53 -2.14
C ALA A 108 13.60 -8.96 -2.56
N LEU A 109 12.31 -9.32 -2.53
CA LEU A 109 11.86 -10.66 -2.92
C LEU A 109 11.98 -10.93 -4.42
N GLU A 110 11.98 -9.89 -5.27
CA GLU A 110 12.21 -10.04 -6.72
C GLU A 110 13.64 -10.49 -6.99
N GLU A 111 14.61 -9.88 -6.30
CA GLU A 111 16.04 -10.23 -6.43
C GLU A 111 16.28 -11.69 -6.04
N THR A 112 15.72 -12.14 -4.91
CA THR A 112 15.82 -13.55 -4.49
C THR A 112 15.17 -14.52 -5.48
N THR A 113 14.03 -14.14 -6.07
CA THR A 113 13.29 -14.99 -7.02
C THR A 113 14.08 -15.15 -8.32
N ASN A 114 14.72 -14.08 -8.81
CA ASN A 114 15.54 -14.12 -10.01
C ASN A 114 16.82 -14.95 -9.82
N VAL A 115 17.50 -14.80 -8.67
CA VAL A 115 18.68 -15.61 -8.34
C VAL A 115 18.33 -17.10 -8.26
N ALA A 116 17.20 -17.44 -7.62
CA ALA A 116 16.73 -18.82 -7.54
C ALA A 116 16.45 -19.42 -8.94
N ALA A 117 15.85 -18.64 -9.84
CA ALA A 117 15.55 -19.07 -11.21
C ALA A 117 16.83 -19.34 -12.04
N GLU A 118 17.87 -18.52 -11.89
CA GLU A 118 19.15 -18.71 -12.59
C GLU A 118 19.93 -19.92 -12.09
N SER A 119 19.80 -20.26 -10.80
CA SER A 119 20.50 -21.39 -10.17
C SER A 119 19.83 -22.77 -10.36
N ALA A 120 18.66 -22.82 -10.99
CA ALA A 120 17.93 -24.08 -11.17
C ALA A 120 18.63 -25.00 -12.20
N PRO A 121 18.79 -26.31 -11.91
CA PRO A 121 19.41 -27.24 -12.87
C PRO A 121 18.56 -27.30 -14.13
N VAL A 122 19.21 -27.17 -15.30
CA VAL A 122 18.58 -27.39 -16.60
C VAL A 122 18.20 -28.86 -16.67
N THR A 123 16.92 -29.17 -16.48
CA THR A 123 16.38 -30.51 -16.72
C THR A 123 16.09 -30.61 -18.22
N ASP A 124 17.00 -31.25 -18.94
CA ASP A 124 16.80 -31.69 -20.34
C ASP A 124 15.76 -32.83 -20.42
#